data_AF-A0A949HX06-F1
#
_entry.id   AF-A0A949HX06-F1
#
_cell.length_a   1.000
_cell.length_b   1.000
_cell.length_c   1.000
_cell.angle_alpha   90.00
_cell.angle_beta   90.00
_cell.angle_gamma   90.00
#
_symmetry.space_group_name_H-M   'P 1'
#
loop_
_entity.id
_entity.type
_entity.pdbx_description
1 polymer ?
#
loop_
_entity_poly.entity_id
_entity_poly.type
_entity_poly.pdbx_seq_one_letter_code
_entity_poly.pdbx_strand_id
1 'polypeptide(L)'
;HFNKKALFLYGGHDQLIPKEAMRACWRAIPAQAPVTLAFYPPDYHLIPRDLERAVPSADILAFLEGRGLPSDAPSQATVFLAGGD
;
A
#
# COMPACT_ATOMS: atom_id res chain seq x y z
N HIS A 1 17.85 -1.76 3.85
CA HIS A 1 17.34 -0.68 4.73
C HIS A 1 16.74 0.42 3.88
N PHE A 2 15.49 0.83 4.15
CA PHE A 2 14.88 1.99 3.52
C PHE A 2 15.38 3.26 4.22
N ASN A 3 16.22 4.04 3.54
CA ASN A 3 16.77 5.31 4.05
C ASN A 3 16.26 6.53 3.25
N LYS A 4 15.34 6.30 2.31
CA LYS A 4 14.63 7.30 1.51
C LYS A 4 13.14 6.99 1.53
N LYS A 5 12.31 8.01 1.31
CA LYS A 5 10.86 7.85 1.25
C LYS A 5 10.49 6.78 0.22
N ALA A 6 9.65 5.83 0.61
CA ALA A 6 9.10 4.82 -0.28
C ALA A 6 7.59 4.68 -0.08
N LEU A 7 6.89 4.40 -1.17
CA LEU A 7 5.46 4.09 -1.16
C LEU A 7 5.28 2.65 -1.62
N PHE A 8 4.59 1.84 -0.82
CA PHE A 8 4.20 0.47 -1.16
C PHE A 8 2.70 0.43 -1.40
N LEU A 9 2.29 -0.13 -2.53
CA LEU A 9 0.90 -0.30 -2.91
C LEU A 9 0.57 -1.80 -2.91
N TYR A 10 -0.58 -2.18 -2.35
CA TYR A 10 -1.06 -3.56 -2.38
C TYR A 10 -2.57 -3.62 -2.61
N GLY A 11 -3.00 -4.50 -3.52
CA GLY A 11 -4.40 -4.71 -3.88
C GLY A 11 -5.04 -5.80 -3.02
N GLY A 12 -6.26 -5.57 -2.54
CA GLY A 12 -6.98 -6.52 -1.68
C GLY A 12 -7.49 -7.77 -2.39
N HIS A 13 -7.57 -7.72 -3.72
CA HIS A 13 -7.91 -8.85 -4.59
C HIS A 13 -6.69 -9.43 -5.31
N ASP A 14 -5.46 -9.16 -4.85
CA ASP A 14 -4.27 -9.79 -5.40
C ASP A 14 -4.35 -11.33 -5.28
N GLN A 15 -4.25 -12.01 -6.43
CA GLN A 15 -4.28 -13.47 -6.54
C GLN A 15 -2.89 -14.07 -6.78
N LEU A 16 -1.87 -13.23 -7.00
CA LEU A 16 -0.49 -13.64 -7.22
C LEU A 16 0.31 -13.62 -5.91
N ILE A 17 0.08 -12.59 -5.09
CA ILE A 17 0.75 -12.43 -3.80
C ILE A 17 -0.25 -12.67 -2.67
N PRO A 18 -0.10 -13.77 -1.91
CA PRO A 18 -0.96 -14.06 -0.76
C PRO A 18 -0.93 -12.95 0.29
N LYS A 19 -2.06 -12.70 0.95
CA LYS A 19 -2.20 -11.64 1.96
C LYS A 19 -1.27 -11.85 3.14
N GLU A 20 -1.08 -13.09 3.55
CA GLU A 20 -0.23 -13.50 4.67
C GLU A 20 1.24 -13.21 4.34
N ALA A 21 1.65 -13.47 3.11
CA ALA A 21 2.99 -13.13 2.63
C ALA A 21 3.23 -11.62 2.61
N MET A 22 2.25 -10.83 2.14
CA MET A 22 2.37 -9.37 2.16
C MET A 22 2.38 -8.81 3.58
N ARG A 23 1.53 -9.31 4.49
CA ARG A 23 1.55 -8.94 5.91
C ARG A 23 2.90 -9.24 6.54
N ALA A 24 3.45 -10.43 6.30
CA ALA A 24 4.77 -10.82 6.81
C ALA A 24 5.87 -9.88 6.28
N CYS A 25 5.84 -9.55 4.98
CA CYS A 25 6.74 -8.59 4.36
C CYS A 25 6.65 -7.19 5.03
N TRP A 26 5.45 -6.65 5.18
CA TRP A 26 5.23 -5.33 5.77
C TRP A 26 5.59 -5.28 7.25
N ARG A 27 5.33 -6.34 8.03
CA ARG A 27 5.76 -6.43 9.44
C ARG A 27 7.27 -6.46 9.63
N ALA A 28 8.03 -6.91 8.62
CA ALA A 28 9.48 -6.90 8.66
C ALA A 28 10.10 -5.52 8.38
N ILE A 29 9.30 -4.53 7.98
CA ILE A 29 9.77 -3.16 7.77
C ILE A 29 10.01 -2.50 9.13
N PRO A 30 11.19 -1.93 9.40
CA PRO A 30 11.45 -1.22 10.66
C PRO A 30 10.47 -0.07 10.87
N ALA A 31 9.92 0.09 12.07
CA ALA A 31 8.91 1.10 12.39
C ALA A 31 9.37 2.54 12.10
N GLN A 32 10.68 2.80 12.21
CA GLN A 32 11.30 4.10 11.93
C GLN A 32 11.66 4.31 10.44
N ALA A 33 11.43 3.33 9.58
CA ALA A 33 11.70 3.47 8.15
C ALA A 33 10.73 4.51 7.54
N PRO A 34 11.20 5.39 6.63
CA PRO A 34 10.36 6.37 5.95
C PRO A 34 9.52 5.70 4.84
N VAL A 35 8.68 4.74 5.21
CA VAL A 35 7.85 3.95 4.30
C VAL A 35 6.38 4.27 4.55
N THR A 36 5.66 4.60 3.48
CA THR A 36 4.20 4.68 3.48
C THR A 36 3.65 3.38 2.90
N LEU A 37 2.77 2.72 3.65
CA LEU A 37 2.02 1.56 3.19
C LEU A 37 0.64 2.02 2.75
N ALA A 38 0.22 1.61 1.57
CA ALA A 38 -1.09 1.92 1.01
C ALA A 38 -1.77 0.62 0.57
N PHE A 39 -2.92 0.33 1.16
CA PHE A 39 -3.72 -0.84 0.82
C PHE A 39 -5.00 -0.40 0.11
N TYR A 40 -5.27 -1.02 -1.03
CA TYR A 40 -6.42 -0.74 -1.88
C TYR A 40 -7.31 -1.98 -1.91
N PRO A 41 -8.30 -2.12 -1.00
CA PRO A 41 -9.15 -3.30 -0.93
C PRO A 41 -9.79 -3.78 -2.25
N PRO A 42 -10.29 -2.89 -3.14
CA PRO A 42 -10.94 -3.33 -4.36
C PRO A 42 -9.97 -3.73 -5.49
N ASP A 43 -8.71 -3.34 -5.41
CA ASP A 43 -7.75 -3.48 -6.50
C ASP A 43 -7.15 -4.89 -6.57
N TYR A 44 -6.85 -5.33 -7.79
CA TYR A 44 -6.06 -6.51 -8.11
C TYR A 44 -4.57 -6.18 -8.17
N HIS A 45 -3.77 -7.14 -8.64
CA HIS A 45 -2.31 -7.06 -8.65
C HIS A 45 -1.75 -5.87 -9.45
N LEU A 46 -2.31 -5.56 -10.62
CA LEU A 46 -1.83 -4.49 -11.49
C LEU A 46 -2.54 -3.16 -11.21
N ILE A 47 -2.37 -2.66 -9.98
CA ILE A 47 -3.02 -1.45 -9.42
C ILE A 47 -3.09 -0.25 -10.41
N PRO A 48 -1.99 0.16 -11.09
CA PRO A 48 -2.06 1.31 -12.02
C PRO A 48 -2.83 1.04 -13.32
N ARG A 49 -3.24 -0.21 -13.56
CA ARG A 49 -3.97 -0.68 -14.75
C ARG A 49 -5.36 -1.19 -14.43
N ASP A 50 -5.75 -1.16 -13.16
CA ASP A 50 -7.06 -1.62 -12.70
C ASP A 50 -8.21 -0.66 -13.11
N LEU A 51 -9.45 -1.10 -12.92
CA LEU A 51 -10.65 -0.30 -13.07
C LEU A 51 -10.63 0.92 -12.13
N GLU A 52 -10.20 0.72 -10.88
CA GLU A 52 -10.14 1.75 -9.84
C GLU A 52 -8.83 2.58 -9.86
N ARG A 53 -7.98 2.43 -10.89
CA ARG A 53 -6.64 3.06 -10.99
C ARG A 53 -6.58 4.57 -10.73
N ALA A 54 -7.69 5.30 -10.82
CA ALA A 54 -7.74 6.73 -10.56
C ALA A 54 -7.31 7.09 -9.13
N VAL A 55 -7.75 6.30 -8.13
CA VAL A 55 -7.40 6.51 -6.72
C VAL A 55 -5.90 6.31 -6.45
N PRO A 56 -5.29 5.14 -6.76
CA PRO A 56 -3.86 4.94 -6.56
C PRO A 56 -3.01 5.87 -7.43
N SER A 57 -3.49 6.30 -8.61
CA SER A 57 -2.76 7.30 -9.42
C SER A 57 -2.69 8.66 -8.72
N ALA A 58 -3.77 9.11 -8.08
CA ALA A 58 -3.77 10.36 -7.31
C ALA A 58 -2.86 10.27 -6.08
N ASP A 59 -2.83 9.12 -5.42
CA ASP A 59 -1.92 8.84 -4.30
C ASP A 59 -0.45 8.84 -4.71
N ILE A 60 -0.11 8.19 -5.82
CA ILE A 60 1.25 8.20 -6.38
C ILE A 60 1.69 9.63 -6.69
N LEU A 61 0.82 10.42 -7.34
CA LEU A 61 1.13 11.83 -7.64
C LEU A 61 1.38 12.64 -6.35
N ALA A 62 0.48 12.52 -5.37
CA ALA A 62 0.63 13.23 -4.10
C ALA A 62 1.92 12.83 -3.36
N PHE A 63 2.27 11.54 -3.37
CA PHE A 63 3.52 11.05 -2.78
C PHE A 63 4.76 11.63 -3.48
N LEU A 64 4.76 11.66 -4.82
CA LEU A 64 5.85 12.24 -5.61
C LEU A 64 6.03 13.74 -5.34
N GLU A 65 4.93 14.46 -5.11
CA GLU A 65 4.93 15.87 -4.70
C GLU A 65 5.29 16.09 -3.22
N GLY A 66 5.52 15.02 -2.46
CA GLY A 66 5.86 15.09 -1.04
C GLY A 66 4.69 15.44 -0.13
N ARG A 67 3.45 15.31 -0.62
CA ARG A 67 2.20 15.53 0.12
C ARG A 67 1.72 14.22 0.76
N GLY A 68 0.76 14.33 1.68
CA GLY A 68 0.01 13.17 2.18
C GLY A 68 -0.88 12.59 1.08
N LEU A 69 -1.09 11.27 1.11
CA LEU A 69 -1.99 10.58 0.20
C LEU A 69 -3.43 11.10 0.40
N PRO A 70 -4.16 11.47 -0.67
CA PRO A 70 -5.55 11.92 -0.58
C PRO A 70 -6.56 10.80 -0.25
N SER A 71 -6.22 9.53 -0.52
CA SER A 71 -7.11 8.41 -0.19
C SER A 71 -7.01 7.96 1.28
N ASP A 72 -7.88 7.03 1.67
CA ASP A 72 -7.82 6.34 2.96
C ASP A 72 -6.89 5.12 2.95
N ALA A 73 -6.15 4.85 1.86
CA ALA A 73 -5.30 3.67 1.71
C ALA A 73 -4.28 3.46 2.84
N PRO A 74 -3.68 4.49 3.48
CA PRO A 74 -2.84 4.30 4.65
C PRO A 74 -3.61 3.80 5.89
N SER A 75 -4.84 4.27 6.09
CA SER A 75 -5.72 3.78 7.15
C SER A 75 -6.14 2.34 6.86
N GLN A 76 -6.48 2.03 5.60
CA GLN A 76 -6.76 0.66 5.17
C GLN A 76 -5.56 -0.27 5.35
N ALA A 77 -4.33 0.21 5.14
CA ALA A 77 -3.12 -0.56 5.41
C ALA A 77 -2.96 -0.89 6.91
N THR A 78 -3.33 0.04 7.79
CA THR A 78 -3.34 -0.20 9.24
C THR A 78 -4.33 -1.31 9.60
N VAL A 79 -5.55 -1.27 9.04
CA VAL A 79 -6.57 -2.31 9.24
C VAL A 79 -6.10 -3.66 8.67
N PHE A 80 -5.52 -3.66 7.47
CA PHE A 80 -5.00 -4.86 6.82
C PHE A 80 -3.93 -5.58 7.65
N LEU A 81 -3.02 -4.81 8.28
CA LEU A 81 -1.98 -5.34 9.16
C LEU A 81 -2.51 -5.83 10.51
N ALA A 82 -3.59 -5.22 11.01
CA ALA A 82 -4.26 -5.63 12.23
C ALA A 82 -5.08 -6.93 12.05
N GLY A 83 -5.52 -7.23 10.83
CA GLY A 83 -6.12 -8.53 10.49
C GLY A 83 -5.11 -9.68 10.64
N GLY A 84 -5.57 -10.80 11.19
CA GLY A 84 -4.82 -12.06 11.29
C GLY A 84 -5.64 -13.21 10.71
N ASP A 85 -4.93 -14.16 10.10
CA ASP A 85 -5.35 -15.32 9.29
C ASP A 85 -6.85 -15.69 9.25
#